data_AF-A0A7C5L118-F1
#
_entry.id   AF-A0A7C5L118-F1
#
_cell.length_a   1.000
_cell.length_b   1.000
_cell.length_c   1.000
_cell.angle_alpha   90.00
_cell.angle_beta   90.00
_cell.angle_gamma   90.00
#
_symmetry.space_group_name_H-M   'P 1'
#
loop_
_entity.id
_entity.type
_entity.pdbx_description
1 polymer ?
#
loop_
_entity_poly.entity_id
_entity_poly.type
_entity_poly.pdbx_seq_one_letter_code
_entity_poly.pdbx_strand_id
1 'polypeptide(L)'
;MSNKPLRFIAYDINTPPKESVLPNNAMPTRIYLGLSDPREDIEARCQLLERAINTAADALTDSSPPGDAPLNVFMVPEFFFRGATGAYKMKEADYAISRLQEIAARWEGWVFVFGSILAVASRDGSTAEAYNFVLVQEGGAAASGDAGARVVMKELMSTIDFISENANPGGILIGGVEYMDAASSGPGRERQQLNYDGTGIFQLSDMTWAIEVCLDHGQGRLQRSPQLPGEDQVQLQLIPSCGMQVHADAVITTDDGLVFHCDGGGFGNGVYRVSNAGSPPHRQLTEVSYESSTDVEDSAVEVGAPPRAVPIGDLYAHGAGKVVVYPAQPCPPRAKVGGTVTTLQWQPTAGTKFTFRFCYASDKHLSAVLVNIEMDTLDFHGHDYFLPLYLNTRDRAQNPVKIEINCITEGGHYDKALRCSIDVPGYKFDGIAVEYPTVSGRVGPRTAWD
;
A
#
# COMPACT_ATOMS: atom_id res chain seq x y z
N MET A 1 -6.60 -7.41 24.99
CA MET A 1 -6.44 -6.61 23.76
C MET A 1 -5.22 -7.16 23.06
N SER A 2 -5.38 -7.58 21.81
CA SER A 2 -4.82 -8.84 21.31
C SER A 2 -3.30 -8.81 21.04
N ASN A 3 -2.49 -9.23 22.04
CA ASN A 3 -1.09 -9.66 21.91
C ASN A 3 -0.95 -10.99 21.13
N LYS A 4 -1.84 -11.27 20.17
CA LYS A 4 -1.83 -12.54 19.44
C LYS A 4 -0.54 -12.66 18.66
N PRO A 5 0.16 -13.81 18.73
CA PRO A 5 1.29 -14.05 17.87
C PRO A 5 0.86 -14.02 16.39
N LEU A 6 1.80 -13.73 15.51
CA LEU A 6 1.61 -13.64 14.06
C LEU A 6 2.24 -14.85 13.40
N ARG A 7 1.48 -15.57 12.58
CA ARG A 7 2.03 -16.61 11.72
C ARG A 7 2.06 -16.11 10.28
N PHE A 8 3.19 -16.26 9.60
CA PHE A 8 3.32 -15.86 8.20
C PHE A 8 3.28 -17.06 7.28
N ILE A 9 2.61 -16.89 6.14
CA ILE A 9 2.44 -17.92 5.13
C ILE A 9 2.68 -17.27 3.77
N ALA A 10 3.75 -17.67 3.08
CA ALA A 10 4.04 -17.17 1.74
C ALA A 10 3.52 -18.14 0.70
N TYR A 11 2.86 -17.61 -0.33
CA TYR A 11 2.57 -18.36 -1.53
C TYR A 11 3.72 -18.18 -2.54
N ASP A 12 4.65 -19.14 -2.53
CA ASP A 12 5.81 -19.16 -3.41
C ASP A 12 5.42 -19.66 -4.80
N ILE A 13 5.00 -18.73 -5.67
CA ILE A 13 4.59 -18.98 -7.05
C ILE A 13 5.31 -18.04 -8.02
N ASN A 14 5.71 -18.57 -9.17
CA ASN A 14 6.37 -17.77 -10.20
C ASN A 14 5.36 -16.90 -10.98
N THR A 15 5.43 -15.59 -10.79
CA THR A 15 4.57 -14.60 -11.45
C THR A 15 5.19 -13.77 -12.60
N PRO A 16 6.49 -13.85 -12.97
CA PRO A 16 7.02 -13.22 -14.18
C PRO A 16 6.31 -13.63 -15.49
N PRO A 17 6.44 -12.83 -16.56
CA PRO A 17 6.02 -13.26 -17.89
C PRO A 17 6.81 -14.50 -18.33
N LYS A 18 6.17 -15.40 -19.09
CA LYS A 18 6.84 -16.59 -19.63
C LYS A 18 7.87 -16.18 -20.68
N GLU A 19 9.06 -16.74 -20.59
CA GLU A 19 10.07 -16.60 -21.65
C GLU A 19 9.65 -17.42 -22.88
N SER A 20 9.73 -16.79 -24.05
CA SER A 20 9.50 -17.42 -25.36
C SER A 20 10.80 -17.40 -26.15
N VAL A 21 11.32 -18.60 -26.45
CA VAL A 21 12.47 -18.75 -27.33
C VAL A 21 11.98 -18.69 -28.77
N LEU A 22 12.27 -17.59 -29.47
CA LEU A 22 12.06 -17.53 -30.91
C LEU A 22 13.11 -18.40 -31.64
N PRO A 23 12.77 -19.02 -32.78
CA PRO A 23 13.77 -19.63 -33.66
C PRO A 23 14.83 -18.61 -34.10
N ASN A 24 16.08 -19.05 -34.28
CA ASN A 24 17.19 -18.31 -34.92
C ASN A 24 17.89 -17.18 -34.14
N ASN A 25 18.21 -17.34 -32.85
CA ASN A 25 19.01 -16.37 -32.08
C ASN A 25 18.41 -14.95 -32.00
N ALA A 26 17.10 -14.79 -32.26
CA ALA A 26 16.41 -13.55 -31.94
C ALA A 26 16.37 -13.34 -30.42
N MET A 27 16.32 -12.08 -29.97
CA MET A 27 16.19 -11.75 -28.55
C MET A 27 14.98 -12.51 -27.97
N PRO A 28 15.10 -13.11 -26.77
CA PRO A 28 13.98 -13.82 -26.15
C PRO A 28 12.81 -12.86 -26.00
N THR A 29 11.66 -13.21 -26.59
CA THR A 29 10.42 -12.47 -26.37
C THR A 29 9.74 -13.00 -25.11
N ARG A 30 8.85 -12.21 -24.53
CA ARG A 30 8.08 -12.61 -23.36
C ARG A 30 6.60 -12.70 -23.71
N ILE A 31 5.87 -13.48 -22.93
CA ILE A 31 4.43 -13.69 -23.09
C ILE A 31 3.76 -13.51 -21.74
N TYR A 32 2.68 -12.72 -21.70
CA TYR A 32 1.76 -12.74 -20.58
C TYR A 32 0.90 -14.00 -20.66
N LEU A 33 0.91 -14.78 -19.60
CA LEU A 33 0.04 -15.94 -19.45
C LEU A 33 -1.33 -15.49 -18.91
N GLY A 34 -2.36 -16.21 -19.34
CA GLY A 34 -3.73 -15.97 -18.93
C GLY A 34 -4.72 -16.38 -20.02
N LEU A 35 -6.00 -16.40 -19.65
CA LEU A 35 -7.09 -16.74 -20.54
C LEU A 35 -7.55 -15.53 -21.36
N SER A 36 -8.14 -15.81 -22.53
CA SER A 36 -8.65 -14.77 -23.44
C SER A 36 -9.88 -14.05 -22.89
N ASP A 37 -10.69 -14.72 -22.07
CA ASP A 37 -11.76 -14.08 -21.31
C ASP A 37 -11.20 -13.66 -19.94
N PRO A 38 -11.10 -12.35 -19.65
CA PRO A 38 -10.58 -11.85 -18.38
C PRO A 38 -11.32 -12.35 -17.15
N ARG A 39 -12.64 -12.61 -17.23
CA ARG A 39 -13.41 -13.09 -16.09
C ARG A 39 -13.10 -14.55 -15.82
N GLU A 40 -13.02 -15.38 -16.86
CA GLU A 40 -12.57 -16.77 -16.70
C GLU A 40 -11.13 -16.82 -16.15
N ASP A 41 -10.24 -15.92 -16.61
CA ASP A 41 -8.86 -15.82 -16.10
C ASP A 41 -8.84 -15.51 -14.60
N ILE A 42 -9.63 -14.52 -14.16
CA ILE A 42 -9.74 -14.15 -12.75
C ILE A 42 -10.31 -15.31 -11.92
N GLU A 43 -11.36 -16.00 -12.38
CA GLU A 43 -11.92 -17.16 -11.68
C GLU A 43 -10.90 -18.30 -11.58
N ALA A 44 -10.16 -18.58 -12.65
CA ALA A 44 -9.13 -19.63 -12.65
C ALA A 44 -8.03 -19.33 -11.62
N ARG A 45 -7.57 -18.07 -11.55
CA ARG A 45 -6.58 -17.61 -10.56
C ARG A 45 -7.15 -17.63 -9.14
N CYS A 46 -8.42 -17.27 -8.95
CA CYS A 46 -9.11 -17.37 -7.67
C CYS A 46 -9.20 -18.82 -7.18
N GLN A 47 -9.54 -19.78 -8.05
CA GLN A 47 -9.57 -21.19 -7.68
C GLN A 47 -8.19 -21.72 -7.28
N LEU A 48 -7.13 -21.34 -8.02
CA LEU A 48 -5.76 -21.71 -7.65
C LEU A 48 -5.36 -21.09 -6.29
N LEU A 49 -5.70 -19.82 -6.07
CA LEU A 49 -5.47 -19.14 -4.80
C LEU A 49 -6.21 -19.84 -3.64
N GLU A 50 -7.47 -20.24 -3.83
CA GLU A 50 -8.22 -21.01 -2.84
C GLU A 50 -7.54 -22.36 -2.53
N ARG A 51 -7.01 -23.05 -3.54
CA ARG A 51 -6.21 -24.27 -3.31
C ARG A 51 -4.97 -23.99 -2.47
N ALA A 52 -4.26 -22.90 -2.74
CA ALA A 52 -3.10 -22.50 -1.95
C ALA A 52 -3.48 -22.16 -0.50
N ILE A 53 -4.57 -21.44 -0.28
CA ILE A 53 -5.07 -21.12 1.07
C ILE A 53 -5.47 -22.40 1.82
N ASN A 54 -6.18 -23.34 1.17
CA ASN A 54 -6.52 -24.63 1.76
C ASN A 54 -5.27 -25.46 2.09
N THR A 55 -4.30 -25.52 1.18
CA THR A 55 -3.02 -26.21 1.40
C THR A 55 -2.28 -25.61 2.60
N ALA A 56 -2.27 -24.28 2.72
CA ALA A 56 -1.71 -23.61 3.87
C ALA A 56 -2.43 -23.97 5.17
N ALA A 57 -3.78 -23.94 5.17
CA ALA A 57 -4.59 -24.29 6.33
C ALA A 57 -4.36 -25.73 6.79
N ASP A 58 -4.29 -26.68 5.86
CA ASP A 58 -4.01 -28.09 6.15
C ASP A 58 -2.58 -28.31 6.68
N ALA A 59 -1.64 -27.46 6.30
CA ALA A 59 -0.27 -27.48 6.80
C ALA A 59 -0.12 -26.89 8.22
N LEU A 60 -1.14 -26.19 8.73
CA LEU A 60 -1.12 -25.68 10.10
C LEU A 60 -1.40 -26.81 11.09
N THR A 61 -0.46 -27.04 12.00
CA THR A 61 -0.51 -28.15 12.98
C THR A 61 -1.10 -27.74 14.34
N ASP A 62 -1.81 -26.61 14.40
CA ASP A 62 -2.14 -25.98 15.68
C ASP A 62 -3.06 -26.84 16.57
N SER A 63 -2.53 -27.19 17.75
CA SER A 63 -3.27 -27.72 18.89
C SER A 63 -3.64 -26.64 19.92
N SER A 64 -3.47 -25.36 19.58
CA SER A 64 -3.69 -24.24 20.52
C SER A 64 -5.16 -24.15 20.94
N PRO A 65 -5.44 -23.82 22.21
CA PRO A 65 -6.81 -23.59 22.67
C PRO A 65 -7.52 -22.51 21.84
N PRO A 66 -8.83 -22.65 21.59
CA PRO A 66 -9.62 -21.60 20.94
C PRO A 66 -9.46 -20.26 21.69
N GLY A 67 -8.99 -19.22 20.99
CA GLY A 67 -8.75 -17.88 21.55
C GLY A 67 -7.27 -17.44 21.57
N ASP A 68 -6.34 -18.39 21.65
CA ASP A 68 -4.89 -18.15 21.67
C ASP A 68 -4.22 -18.43 20.31
N ALA A 69 -5.01 -18.81 19.31
CA ALA A 69 -4.52 -19.05 17.95
C ALA A 69 -3.86 -17.78 17.37
N PRO A 70 -2.73 -17.92 16.66
CA PRO A 70 -2.07 -16.79 16.01
C PRO A 70 -2.96 -16.17 14.94
N LEU A 71 -2.74 -14.89 14.65
CA LEU A 71 -3.25 -14.26 13.43
C LEU A 71 -2.41 -14.78 12.26
N ASN A 72 -3.04 -15.43 11.29
CA ASN A 72 -2.35 -15.93 10.10
C ASN A 72 -2.28 -14.82 9.03
N VAL A 73 -1.11 -14.57 8.48
CA VAL A 73 -0.85 -13.57 7.44
C VAL A 73 -0.44 -14.33 6.18
N PHE A 74 -1.38 -14.47 5.24
CA PHE A 74 -1.15 -15.15 3.97
C PHE A 74 -0.83 -14.11 2.89
N MET A 75 0.34 -14.24 2.26
CA MET A 75 0.78 -13.29 1.24
C MET A 75 1.13 -13.97 -0.07
N VAL A 76 0.70 -13.34 -1.15
CA VAL A 76 0.93 -13.72 -2.53
C VAL A 76 1.85 -12.67 -3.18
N PRO A 77 2.73 -13.05 -4.12
CA PRO A 77 3.67 -12.13 -4.75
C PRO A 77 3.00 -11.14 -5.72
N GLU A 78 3.76 -10.13 -6.14
CA GLU A 78 3.35 -9.18 -7.17
C GLU A 78 2.99 -9.88 -8.49
N PHE A 79 2.08 -9.30 -9.27
CA PHE A 79 1.61 -9.78 -10.58
C PHE A 79 0.84 -11.11 -10.58
N PHE A 80 0.34 -11.57 -9.43
CA PHE A 80 -0.54 -12.74 -9.40
C PHE A 80 -1.77 -12.51 -10.29
N PHE A 81 -2.40 -11.34 -10.19
CA PHE A 81 -3.50 -10.95 -11.07
C PHE A 81 -2.98 -10.11 -12.23
N ARG A 82 -2.37 -10.79 -13.21
CA ARG A 82 -1.91 -10.20 -14.47
C ARG A 82 -2.41 -11.02 -15.68
N GLY A 83 -3.43 -10.51 -16.36
CA GLY A 83 -4.10 -11.21 -17.45
C GLY A 83 -3.27 -11.34 -18.74
N ALA A 84 -3.83 -12.04 -19.73
CA ALA A 84 -3.18 -12.35 -21.02
C ALA A 84 -2.73 -11.12 -21.84
N THR A 85 -3.28 -9.95 -21.53
CA THR A 85 -2.93 -8.67 -22.17
C THR A 85 -1.93 -7.84 -21.35
N GLY A 86 -1.44 -8.36 -20.22
CA GLY A 86 -0.56 -7.65 -19.30
C GLY A 86 -1.29 -6.89 -18.21
N ALA A 87 -2.55 -6.50 -18.40
CA ALA A 87 -3.39 -5.89 -17.37
C ALA A 87 -4.88 -6.10 -17.68
N TYR A 88 -5.72 -6.10 -16.63
CA TYR A 88 -7.17 -6.09 -16.74
C TYR A 88 -7.71 -4.68 -16.97
N LYS A 89 -8.93 -4.51 -17.50
CA LYS A 89 -9.58 -3.20 -17.43
C LYS A 89 -10.15 -3.00 -16.03
N MET A 90 -10.42 -1.76 -15.65
CA MET A 90 -10.92 -1.43 -14.30
C MET A 90 -12.14 -2.25 -13.87
N LYS A 91 -13.11 -2.49 -14.76
CA LYS A 91 -14.29 -3.32 -14.45
C LYS A 91 -13.94 -4.76 -14.05
N GLU A 92 -12.92 -5.33 -14.69
CA GLU A 92 -12.43 -6.67 -14.36
C GLU A 92 -11.56 -6.66 -13.10
N ALA A 93 -10.83 -5.58 -12.83
CA ALA A 93 -10.13 -5.40 -11.57
C ALA A 93 -11.10 -5.29 -10.37
N ASP A 94 -12.20 -4.56 -10.51
CA ASP A 94 -13.28 -4.50 -9.52
C ASP A 94 -13.91 -5.88 -9.26
N TYR A 95 -14.05 -6.67 -10.33
CA TYR A 95 -14.51 -8.05 -10.23
C TYR A 95 -13.52 -8.90 -9.41
N ALA A 96 -12.22 -8.82 -9.70
CA ALA A 96 -11.19 -9.52 -8.93
C ALA A 96 -11.24 -9.13 -7.44
N ILE A 97 -11.34 -7.83 -7.11
CA ILE A 97 -11.49 -7.37 -5.72
C ILE A 97 -12.69 -8.03 -5.05
N SER A 98 -13.85 -8.04 -5.72
CA SER A 98 -15.07 -8.65 -5.17
C SER A 98 -14.88 -10.13 -4.87
N ARG A 99 -14.29 -10.90 -5.80
CA ARG A 99 -14.00 -12.33 -5.62
C ARG A 99 -13.03 -12.57 -4.46
N LEU A 100 -11.98 -11.76 -4.35
CA LEU A 100 -10.99 -11.87 -3.27
C LEU A 100 -11.59 -11.58 -1.89
N GLN A 101 -12.48 -10.59 -1.79
CA GLN A 101 -13.20 -10.29 -0.56
C GLN A 101 -14.14 -11.45 -0.16
N GLU A 102 -14.85 -12.05 -1.13
CA GLU A 102 -15.65 -13.25 -0.88
C GLU A 102 -14.81 -14.45 -0.41
N ILE A 103 -13.60 -14.61 -0.97
CA ILE A 103 -12.67 -15.64 -0.52
C ILE A 103 -12.29 -15.41 0.94
N ALA A 104 -11.79 -14.21 1.27
CA ALA A 104 -11.33 -13.86 2.62
C ALA A 104 -12.43 -13.98 3.68
N ALA A 105 -13.68 -13.67 3.33
CA ALA A 105 -14.84 -13.72 4.24
C ALA A 105 -15.04 -15.10 4.92
N ARG A 106 -14.48 -16.17 4.35
CA ARG A 106 -14.57 -17.54 4.87
C ARG A 106 -13.52 -17.89 5.93
N TRP A 107 -12.53 -17.03 6.16
CA TRP A 107 -11.32 -17.35 6.94
C TRP A 107 -11.15 -16.42 8.14
N GLU A 108 -11.82 -16.72 9.26
CA GLU A 108 -11.64 -15.95 10.49
C GLU A 108 -10.23 -16.15 11.09
N GLY A 109 -9.61 -15.08 11.58
CA GLY A 109 -8.25 -15.13 12.14
C GLY A 109 -7.15 -15.14 11.07
N TRP A 110 -7.48 -14.69 9.86
CA TRP A 110 -6.54 -14.53 8.76
C TRP A 110 -6.54 -13.09 8.26
N VAL A 111 -5.39 -12.63 7.77
CA VAL A 111 -5.24 -11.45 6.93
C VAL A 111 -4.60 -11.90 5.64
N PHE A 112 -5.19 -11.50 4.52
CA PHE A 112 -4.72 -11.83 3.19
C PHE A 112 -4.08 -10.62 2.53
N VAL A 113 -2.95 -10.84 1.88
CA VAL A 113 -2.27 -9.89 1.01
C VAL A 113 -2.22 -10.56 -0.36
N PHE A 114 -3.18 -10.25 -1.23
CA PHE A 114 -3.47 -11.06 -2.42
C PHE A 114 -2.50 -10.87 -3.59
N GLY A 115 -1.30 -10.35 -3.31
CA GLY A 115 -0.39 -9.92 -4.36
C GLY A 115 -0.99 -8.74 -5.11
N SER A 116 -0.42 -8.42 -6.26
CA SER A 116 -0.89 -7.27 -7.02
C SER A 116 -1.80 -7.62 -8.18
N ILE A 117 -2.73 -6.70 -8.43
CA ILE A 117 -3.64 -6.65 -9.58
C ILE A 117 -3.10 -5.58 -10.52
N LEU A 118 -2.81 -5.95 -11.77
CA LEU A 118 -2.46 -5.01 -12.83
C LEU A 118 -3.73 -4.61 -13.58
N ALA A 119 -4.07 -3.33 -13.53
CA ALA A 119 -5.26 -2.77 -14.16
C ALA A 119 -4.91 -1.60 -15.09
N VAL A 120 -5.80 -1.32 -16.04
CA VAL A 120 -5.70 -0.16 -16.93
C VAL A 120 -7.03 0.57 -17.07
N ALA A 121 -6.95 1.90 -17.12
CA ALA A 121 -8.01 2.78 -17.59
C ALA A 121 -7.67 3.30 -18.99
N SER A 122 -8.69 3.36 -19.86
CA SER A 122 -8.51 3.95 -21.19
C SER A 122 -8.36 5.46 -21.07
N ARG A 123 -7.26 6.00 -21.60
CA ARG A 123 -7.10 7.43 -21.88
C ARG A 123 -7.48 7.69 -23.34
N ASP A 124 -7.94 8.91 -23.65
CA ASP A 124 -8.22 9.30 -25.03
C ASP A 124 -6.93 9.21 -25.88
N GLY A 125 -6.90 8.31 -26.87
CA GLY A 125 -5.80 8.18 -27.85
C GLY A 125 -4.61 7.33 -27.39
N SER A 126 -4.48 6.12 -27.96
CA SER A 126 -3.34 5.18 -27.97
C SER A 126 -2.64 4.74 -26.65
N THR A 127 -2.73 5.48 -25.55
CA THR A 127 -2.02 5.21 -24.29
C THR A 127 -3.03 4.89 -23.19
N ALA A 128 -2.78 3.84 -22.43
CA ALA A 128 -3.60 3.50 -21.26
C ALA A 128 -2.92 3.95 -19.97
N GLU A 129 -3.71 4.36 -18.97
CA GLU A 129 -3.17 4.63 -17.63
C GLU A 129 -3.15 3.31 -16.84
N ALA A 130 -1.98 2.92 -16.34
CA ALA A 130 -1.74 1.65 -15.67
C ALA A 130 -1.68 1.81 -14.14
N TYR A 131 -2.26 0.83 -13.48
CA TYR A 131 -2.37 0.74 -12.03
C TYR A 131 -1.85 -0.63 -11.58
N ASN A 132 -0.94 -0.65 -10.62
CA ASN A 132 -0.46 -1.86 -9.97
C ASN A 132 -0.76 -1.72 -8.49
N PHE A 133 -1.66 -2.54 -7.94
CA PHE A 133 -2.11 -2.35 -6.57
C PHE A 133 -2.37 -3.66 -5.86
N VAL A 134 -2.23 -3.63 -4.54
CA VAL A 134 -2.39 -4.77 -3.65
C VAL A 134 -3.64 -4.58 -2.80
N LEU A 135 -4.48 -5.60 -2.77
CA LEU A 135 -5.58 -5.71 -1.81
C LEU A 135 -5.10 -6.47 -0.57
N VAL A 136 -5.19 -5.80 0.58
CA VAL A 136 -5.09 -6.40 1.90
C VAL A 136 -6.50 -6.56 2.47
N GLN A 137 -6.85 -7.74 2.98
CA GLN A 137 -8.18 -8.03 3.46
C GLN A 137 -8.12 -8.85 4.76
N GLU A 138 -8.71 -8.32 5.83
CA GLU A 138 -9.02 -9.10 7.03
C GLU A 138 -10.11 -10.13 6.71
N GLY A 139 -9.86 -11.37 7.10
CA GLY A 139 -10.76 -12.48 6.85
C GLY A 139 -11.92 -12.56 7.84
N GLY A 140 -12.93 -13.35 7.47
CA GLY A 140 -14.17 -13.49 8.23
C GLY A 140 -15.29 -12.56 7.75
N ALA A 141 -16.54 -13.00 7.91
CA ALA A 141 -17.71 -12.31 7.36
C ALA A 141 -17.93 -10.90 7.93
N ALA A 142 -17.58 -10.68 9.21
CA ALA A 142 -17.71 -9.38 9.85
C ALA A 142 -16.75 -8.31 9.28
N ALA A 143 -15.66 -8.74 8.65
CA ALA A 143 -14.67 -7.89 8.02
C ALA A 143 -14.86 -7.73 6.50
N SER A 144 -15.92 -8.33 5.94
CA SER A 144 -16.19 -8.31 4.49
C SER A 144 -16.46 -6.90 3.95
N GLY A 145 -16.12 -6.71 2.67
CA GLY A 145 -16.20 -5.41 2.02
C GLY A 145 -15.17 -4.41 2.58
N ASP A 146 -15.48 -3.14 2.48
CA ASP A 146 -14.53 -2.06 2.75
C ASP A 146 -13.99 -2.04 4.19
N ALA A 147 -14.74 -2.56 5.17
CA ALA A 147 -14.39 -2.47 6.59
C ALA A 147 -13.02 -3.10 6.92
N GLY A 148 -12.79 -4.31 6.42
CA GLY A 148 -11.54 -5.07 6.59
C GLY A 148 -10.55 -4.91 5.43
N ALA A 149 -10.86 -4.09 4.43
CA ALA A 149 -10.07 -3.95 3.21
C ALA A 149 -9.12 -2.76 3.26
N ARG A 150 -7.94 -2.90 2.68
CA ARG A 150 -7.01 -1.80 2.37
C ARG A 150 -6.44 -2.01 0.97
N VAL A 151 -6.42 -0.98 0.14
CA VAL A 151 -5.74 -1.00 -1.15
C VAL A 151 -4.53 -0.09 -1.10
N VAL A 152 -3.40 -0.64 -1.52
CA VAL A 152 -2.14 0.09 -1.65
C VAL A 152 -1.68 0.05 -3.09
N MET A 153 -1.42 1.23 -3.63
CA MET A 153 -0.96 1.45 -4.99
C MET A 153 0.56 1.35 -5.01
N LYS A 154 1.14 0.66 -6.00
CA LYS A 154 2.56 0.80 -6.33
C LYS A 154 2.77 2.15 -7.01
N GLU A 155 3.78 2.90 -6.58
CA GLU A 155 4.06 4.24 -7.14
C GLU A 155 5.21 4.25 -8.13
N LEU A 156 6.16 3.32 -8.02
CA LEU A 156 7.38 3.32 -8.82
C LEU A 156 7.37 2.19 -9.84
N MET A 157 7.32 2.54 -11.13
CA MET A 157 7.37 1.59 -12.23
C MET A 157 8.75 0.91 -12.34
N SER A 158 8.75 -0.40 -12.51
CA SER A 158 9.91 -1.16 -12.95
C SER A 158 9.75 -1.66 -14.39
N THR A 159 10.84 -2.06 -15.03
CA THR A 159 10.82 -2.61 -16.40
C THR A 159 10.17 -4.00 -16.48
N ILE A 160 9.79 -4.63 -15.36
CA ILE A 160 9.09 -5.92 -15.34
C ILE A 160 7.56 -5.77 -15.31
N ASP A 161 7.03 -4.57 -15.03
CA ASP A 161 5.58 -4.31 -15.00
C ASP A 161 4.94 -4.59 -16.37
N PHE A 162 5.58 -4.13 -17.46
CA PHE A 162 5.20 -4.50 -18.82
C PHE A 162 6.41 -4.90 -19.66
N ILE A 163 6.19 -5.84 -20.58
CA ILE A 163 7.19 -6.31 -21.54
C ILE A 163 7.36 -5.30 -22.68
N SER A 164 8.58 -5.20 -23.22
CA SER A 164 8.88 -4.33 -24.37
C SER A 164 8.37 -4.92 -25.69
N GLU A 165 8.30 -6.25 -25.77
CA GLU A 165 7.84 -7.00 -26.93
C GLU A 165 7.00 -8.19 -26.45
N ASN A 166 5.82 -8.35 -27.04
CA ASN A 166 4.93 -9.48 -26.76
C ASN A 166 4.89 -10.40 -27.99
N ALA A 167 5.14 -11.69 -27.78
CA ALA A 167 5.01 -12.67 -28.87
C ALA A 167 3.54 -12.85 -29.30
N ASN A 168 2.57 -12.52 -28.44
CA ASN A 168 1.15 -12.57 -28.74
C ASN A 168 0.59 -11.18 -29.12
N PRO A 169 -0.18 -11.06 -30.22
CA PRO A 169 -0.85 -9.82 -30.57
C PRO A 169 -1.82 -9.35 -29.46
N GLY A 170 -1.86 -8.04 -29.20
CA GLY A 170 -2.86 -7.42 -28.34
C GLY A 170 -2.47 -7.26 -26.86
N GLY A 171 -1.28 -7.71 -26.44
CA GLY A 171 -0.79 -7.36 -25.11
C GLY A 171 -0.21 -5.95 -25.03
N ILE A 172 -0.36 -5.35 -23.87
CA ILE A 172 0.06 -4.01 -23.55
C ILE A 172 1.58 -4.01 -23.33
N LEU A 173 2.25 -3.10 -24.02
CA LEU A 173 3.70 -2.94 -23.98
C LEU A 173 4.05 -1.72 -23.13
N ILE A 174 5.28 -1.70 -22.59
CA ILE A 174 5.78 -0.61 -21.75
C ILE A 174 5.66 0.80 -22.40
N GLY A 175 5.71 0.87 -23.74
CA GLY A 175 5.54 2.13 -24.48
C GLY A 175 4.08 2.53 -24.77
N GLY A 176 3.11 1.67 -24.42
CA GLY A 176 1.68 1.91 -24.62
C GLY A 176 0.93 2.25 -23.34
N VAL A 177 1.66 2.47 -22.24
CA VAL A 177 1.10 2.84 -20.93
C VAL A 177 1.78 4.05 -20.34
N GLU A 178 1.00 4.82 -19.60
CA GLU A 178 1.47 5.80 -18.64
C GLU A 178 1.08 5.34 -17.25
N TYR A 179 1.83 5.76 -16.24
CA TYR A 179 1.52 5.48 -14.85
C TYR A 179 1.09 6.77 -14.19
N MET A 180 0.39 6.64 -13.06
CA MET A 180 0.27 7.77 -12.16
C MET A 180 1.67 8.25 -11.76
N ASP A 181 1.86 9.57 -11.76
CA ASP A 181 3.06 10.16 -11.19
C ASP A 181 3.18 9.73 -9.73
N ALA A 182 4.37 9.24 -9.35
CA ALA A 182 4.66 8.92 -7.96
C ALA A 182 4.37 10.15 -7.10
N ALA A 183 3.73 9.93 -5.94
CA ALA A 183 3.43 11.03 -5.06
C ALA A 183 4.73 11.64 -4.55
N SER A 184 4.75 12.96 -4.30
CA SER A 184 5.91 13.55 -3.64
C SER A 184 6.08 12.93 -2.25
N SER A 185 7.31 12.49 -1.95
CA SER A 185 7.67 11.99 -0.62
C SER A 185 7.56 13.08 0.44
N GLY A 186 7.33 12.68 1.69
CA GLY A 186 7.29 13.60 2.81
C GLY A 186 6.71 12.99 4.07
N PRO A 187 6.97 13.57 5.25
CA PRO A 187 6.51 13.00 6.51
C PRO A 187 4.98 12.84 6.55
N GLY A 188 4.48 11.70 7.02
CA GLY A 188 3.04 11.39 7.18
C GLY A 188 2.27 11.11 5.90
N ARG A 189 2.91 11.16 4.74
CA ARG A 189 2.25 11.02 3.43
C ARG A 189 1.68 9.63 3.19
N GLU A 190 2.31 8.61 3.78
CA GLU A 190 1.93 7.21 3.58
C GLU A 190 0.82 6.76 4.52
N ARG A 191 0.32 7.63 5.41
CA ARG A 191 -0.78 7.28 6.29
C ARG A 191 -2.10 7.28 5.53
N GLN A 192 -2.74 6.13 5.53
CA GLN A 192 -4.06 5.92 4.94
C GLN A 192 -5.14 6.69 5.68
N GLN A 193 -5.87 7.48 4.90
CA GLN A 193 -7.04 8.28 5.28
C GLN A 193 -8.33 7.59 4.85
N LEU A 194 -8.32 6.93 3.70
CA LEU A 194 -9.42 6.13 3.16
C LEU A 194 -8.92 4.75 2.78
N ASN A 195 -9.74 3.72 2.97
CA ASN A 195 -9.36 2.32 2.73
C ASN A 195 -8.84 2.02 1.30
N TYR A 196 -9.07 2.93 0.34
CA TYR A 196 -8.70 2.78 -1.06
C TYR A 196 -7.91 3.98 -1.61
N ASP A 197 -7.25 4.78 -0.77
CA ASP A 197 -6.46 5.94 -1.23
C ASP A 197 -5.06 5.59 -1.77
N GLY A 198 -4.63 4.32 -1.68
CA GLY A 198 -3.39 3.83 -2.27
C GLY A 198 -2.12 4.03 -1.44
N THR A 199 -2.22 4.64 -0.26
CA THR A 199 -1.08 4.88 0.64
C THR A 199 -0.70 3.63 1.44
N GLY A 200 0.57 3.52 1.85
CA GLY A 200 1.15 2.26 2.34
C GLY A 200 0.99 1.94 3.83
N ILE A 201 0.56 2.87 4.70
CA ILE A 201 0.55 2.69 6.17
C ILE A 201 -0.88 2.80 6.72
N PHE A 202 -1.35 1.75 7.41
CA PHE A 202 -2.72 1.69 7.91
C PHE A 202 -2.86 0.87 9.20
N GLN A 203 -4.02 1.01 9.85
CA GLN A 203 -4.44 0.17 10.97
C GLN A 203 -5.30 -0.99 10.47
N LEU A 204 -4.98 -2.22 10.88
CA LEU A 204 -5.79 -3.42 10.65
C LEU A 204 -5.53 -4.43 11.76
N SER A 205 -6.57 -5.14 12.22
CA SER A 205 -6.47 -6.13 13.30
C SER A 205 -5.64 -5.64 14.50
N ASP A 206 -5.90 -4.41 14.96
CA ASP A 206 -5.26 -3.82 16.15
C ASP A 206 -3.73 -3.58 16.01
N MET A 207 -3.20 -3.46 14.79
CA MET A 207 -1.79 -3.20 14.52
C MET A 207 -1.57 -2.14 13.45
N THR A 208 -0.40 -1.51 13.47
CA THR A 208 0.07 -0.67 12.37
C THR A 208 0.82 -1.51 11.35
N TRP A 209 0.29 -1.56 10.14
CA TRP A 209 0.88 -2.22 8.98
C TRP A 209 1.51 -1.19 8.06
N ALA A 210 2.55 -1.62 7.37
CA ALA A 210 3.06 -0.96 6.20
C ALA A 210 3.15 -1.95 5.05
N ILE A 211 2.87 -1.51 3.84
CA ILE A 211 3.05 -2.30 2.64
C ILE A 211 3.56 -1.42 1.50
N GLU A 212 4.48 -1.95 0.73
CA GLU A 212 5.00 -1.34 -0.48
C GLU A 212 5.37 -2.45 -1.46
N VAL A 213 5.28 -2.16 -2.76
CA VAL A 213 5.34 -3.21 -3.78
C VAL A 213 6.65 -3.11 -4.55
N CYS A 214 7.46 -4.17 -4.45
CA CYS A 214 8.63 -4.37 -5.30
C CYS A 214 9.58 -3.16 -5.36
N LEU A 215 9.59 -2.41 -6.48
CA LEU A 215 10.47 -1.26 -6.65
C LEU A 215 10.22 -0.14 -5.65
N ASP A 216 8.99 0.01 -5.11
CA ASP A 216 8.73 0.95 -4.02
C ASP A 216 9.67 0.70 -2.84
N HIS A 217 9.85 -0.58 -2.47
CA HIS A 217 10.79 -0.99 -1.45
C HIS A 217 12.24 -0.73 -1.84
N GLY A 218 12.62 -1.14 -3.06
CA GLY A 218 13.99 -0.94 -3.56
C GLY A 218 14.41 0.53 -3.65
N GLN A 219 13.44 1.44 -3.68
CA GLN A 219 13.66 2.89 -3.68
C GLN A 219 13.38 3.52 -2.31
N GLY A 220 12.93 2.77 -1.31
CA GLY A 220 12.60 3.28 0.02
C GLY A 220 11.44 4.28 0.00
N ARG A 221 10.35 4.00 -0.73
CA ARG A 221 9.15 4.84 -0.76
C ARG A 221 8.69 5.18 0.66
N LEU A 222 8.46 4.16 1.48
CA LEU A 222 8.02 4.35 2.85
C LEU A 222 9.07 5.04 3.72
N GLN A 223 10.35 4.71 3.52
CA GLN A 223 11.47 5.33 4.26
C GLN A 223 11.57 6.84 4.02
N ARG A 224 11.31 7.29 2.79
CA ARG A 224 11.33 8.72 2.41
C ARG A 224 10.09 9.48 2.88
N SER A 225 9.09 8.78 3.40
CA SER A 225 7.84 9.35 3.92
C SER A 225 7.62 8.97 5.38
N PRO A 226 8.52 9.40 6.31
CA PRO A 226 8.50 8.95 7.69
C PRO A 226 7.20 9.33 8.40
N GLN A 227 6.72 8.47 9.29
CA GLN A 227 5.52 8.73 10.08
C GLN A 227 5.64 10.01 10.92
N LEU A 228 4.51 10.67 11.19
CA LEU A 228 4.47 11.91 11.98
C LEU A 228 4.56 11.62 13.49
N PRO A 229 5.09 12.57 14.29
CA PRO A 229 5.05 12.47 15.75
C PRO A 229 3.65 12.17 16.29
N GLY A 230 3.57 11.19 17.21
CA GLY A 230 2.31 10.75 17.83
C GLY A 230 1.54 9.67 17.05
N GLU A 231 1.92 9.37 15.81
CA GLU A 231 1.38 8.22 15.07
C GLU A 231 1.86 6.90 15.70
N ASP A 232 1.07 5.84 15.55
CA ASP A 232 1.49 4.49 15.95
C ASP A 232 2.60 4.00 15.01
N GLN A 233 3.73 3.58 15.55
CA GLN A 233 4.84 3.06 14.75
C GLN A 233 4.42 1.79 14.00
N VAL A 234 4.92 1.63 12.77
CA VAL A 234 4.75 0.42 11.98
C VAL A 234 5.31 -0.79 12.75
N GLN A 235 4.47 -1.80 12.97
CA GLN A 235 4.85 -3.04 13.63
C GLN A 235 5.25 -4.12 12.62
N LEU A 236 4.58 -4.13 11.46
CA LEU A 236 4.76 -5.11 10.40
C LEU A 236 4.87 -4.40 9.04
N GLN A 237 5.94 -4.68 8.29
CA GLN A 237 6.12 -4.22 6.91
C GLN A 237 6.04 -5.41 5.96
N LEU A 238 5.19 -5.28 4.94
CA LEU A 238 4.92 -6.31 3.95
C LEU A 238 5.47 -5.90 2.59
N ILE A 239 6.10 -6.85 1.90
CA ILE A 239 6.74 -6.60 0.60
C ILE A 239 6.36 -7.73 -0.37
N PRO A 240 5.19 -7.65 -1.03
CA PRO A 240 4.94 -8.46 -2.21
C PRO A 240 5.81 -7.95 -3.36
N SER A 241 6.50 -8.84 -4.06
CA SER A 241 7.36 -8.47 -5.18
C SER A 241 7.43 -9.51 -6.28
N CYS A 242 8.04 -9.12 -7.40
CA CYS A 242 8.40 -10.00 -8.49
C CYS A 242 9.77 -9.57 -9.04
N GLY A 243 10.85 -10.07 -8.45
CA GLY A 243 12.22 -9.74 -8.82
C GLY A 243 12.93 -8.78 -7.85
N MET A 244 12.51 -8.71 -6.58
CA MET A 244 13.09 -7.80 -5.58
C MET A 244 13.52 -8.54 -4.31
N GLN A 245 14.58 -8.05 -3.66
CA GLN A 245 15.04 -8.50 -2.35
C GLN A 245 14.69 -7.47 -1.26
N VAL A 246 14.71 -7.89 0.00
CA VAL A 246 14.58 -6.96 1.13
C VAL A 246 15.85 -6.13 1.27
N HIS A 247 15.69 -4.81 1.25
CA HIS A 247 16.71 -3.81 1.52
C HIS A 247 16.53 -3.28 2.94
N ALA A 248 17.49 -3.58 3.82
CA ALA A 248 17.43 -3.17 5.22
C ALA A 248 17.29 -1.65 5.42
N ASP A 249 17.82 -0.85 4.49
CA ASP A 249 17.77 0.62 4.54
C ASP A 249 16.40 1.19 4.14
N ALA A 250 15.50 0.36 3.60
CA ALA A 250 14.11 0.72 3.28
C ALA A 250 13.11 0.25 4.35
N VAL A 251 13.58 -0.40 5.42
CA VAL A 251 12.73 -0.90 6.50
C VAL A 251 12.38 0.21 7.50
N ILE A 252 11.08 0.40 7.75
CA ILE A 252 10.55 1.48 8.61
C ILE A 252 9.90 1.00 9.91
N THR A 253 9.91 -0.31 10.18
CA THR A 253 9.26 -0.85 11.39
C THR A 253 9.90 -0.33 12.68
N THR A 254 9.16 -0.45 13.78
CA THR A 254 9.69 -0.31 15.14
C THR A 254 10.75 -1.36 15.45
N ASP A 255 11.44 -1.19 16.58
CA ASP A 255 12.37 -2.18 17.12
C ASP A 255 11.60 -3.44 17.52
N ASP A 256 12.17 -4.62 17.28
CA ASP A 256 11.47 -5.90 17.35
C ASP A 256 10.28 -6.04 16.38
N GLY A 257 10.16 -5.11 15.42
CA GLY A 257 9.24 -5.18 14.31
C GLY A 257 9.54 -6.35 13.37
N LEU A 258 8.58 -6.64 12.49
CA LEU A 258 8.65 -7.75 11.54
C LEU A 258 8.58 -7.25 10.10
N VAL A 259 9.37 -7.84 9.24
CA VAL A 259 9.28 -7.68 7.79
C VAL A 259 8.88 -9.01 7.19
N PHE A 260 7.88 -9.02 6.32
CA PHE A 260 7.49 -10.21 5.57
C PHE A 260 7.58 -9.93 4.08
N HIS A 261 8.31 -10.77 3.36
CA HIS A 261 8.61 -10.64 1.94
C HIS A 261 8.18 -11.89 1.18
N CYS A 262 7.55 -11.68 0.03
CA CYS A 262 7.07 -12.74 -0.84
C CYS A 262 7.34 -12.38 -2.31
N ASP A 263 8.26 -13.11 -2.95
CA ASP A 263 8.76 -12.80 -4.28
C ASP A 263 8.35 -13.84 -5.31
N GLY A 264 7.72 -13.39 -6.39
CA GLY A 264 7.38 -14.25 -7.53
C GLY A 264 8.50 -14.39 -8.57
N GLY A 265 9.56 -13.57 -8.47
CA GLY A 265 10.66 -13.50 -9.43
C GLY A 265 11.83 -14.44 -9.15
N GLY A 266 11.76 -15.24 -8.08
CA GLY A 266 12.79 -16.21 -7.73
C GLY A 266 13.85 -15.73 -6.74
N PHE A 267 13.66 -14.57 -6.08
CA PHE A 267 14.50 -14.14 -4.96
C PHE A 267 14.11 -14.77 -3.62
N GLY A 268 13.05 -15.59 -3.61
CA GLY A 268 12.60 -16.31 -2.43
C GLY A 268 11.65 -15.50 -1.55
N ASN A 269 11.30 -16.10 -0.42
CA ASN A 269 10.38 -15.52 0.55
C ASN A 269 11.09 -15.49 1.91
N GLY A 270 10.72 -14.55 2.77
CA GLY A 270 11.39 -14.42 4.07
C GLY A 270 10.59 -13.65 5.10
N VAL A 271 10.72 -14.07 6.35
CA VAL A 271 10.30 -13.30 7.53
C VAL A 271 11.55 -12.83 8.25
N TYR A 272 11.62 -11.54 8.58
CA TYR A 272 12.77 -10.95 9.26
C TYR A 272 12.33 -10.23 10.52
N ARG A 273 13.08 -10.43 11.60
CA ARG A 273 12.96 -9.63 12.82
C ARG A 273 13.95 -8.47 12.78
N VAL A 274 13.47 -7.29 13.11
CA VAL A 274 14.24 -6.04 13.07
C VAL A 274 14.86 -5.76 14.42
N SER A 275 16.16 -5.46 14.42
CA SER A 275 16.88 -5.03 15.62
C SER A 275 17.69 -3.77 15.35
N ASN A 276 17.84 -2.96 16.41
CA ASN A 276 18.44 -1.64 16.37
C ASN A 276 19.96 -1.62 16.56
N ALA A 277 20.63 -2.74 16.28
CA ALA A 277 22.09 -2.87 16.45
C ALA A 277 22.92 -2.13 15.38
N GLY A 278 22.32 -1.20 14.61
CA GLY A 278 22.95 -0.40 13.56
C GLY A 278 22.68 1.10 13.70
N SER A 279 23.55 1.93 13.08
CA SER A 279 23.32 3.37 12.96
C SER A 279 22.21 3.63 11.94
N PRO A 280 21.18 4.45 12.25
CA PRO A 280 20.17 4.84 11.26
C PRO A 280 20.82 5.33 9.95
N PRO A 281 20.30 4.95 8.77
CA PRO A 281 19.08 4.17 8.54
C PRO A 281 19.26 2.65 8.61
N HIS A 282 20.47 2.15 8.85
CA HIS A 282 20.81 0.74 8.73
C HIS A 282 20.19 -0.09 9.85
N ARG A 283 19.15 -0.85 9.52
CA ARG A 283 18.53 -1.84 10.40
C ARG A 283 19.24 -3.18 10.28
N GLN A 284 19.35 -3.94 11.37
CA GLN A 284 19.79 -5.33 11.28
C GLN A 284 18.56 -6.24 11.17
N LEU A 285 18.55 -7.06 10.11
CA LEU A 285 17.51 -8.06 9.84
C LEU A 285 18.02 -9.44 10.23
N THR A 286 17.25 -10.13 11.07
CA THR A 286 17.49 -11.55 11.40
C THR A 286 16.40 -12.38 10.75
N GLU A 287 16.76 -13.22 9.80
CA GLU A 287 15.83 -14.12 9.11
C GLU A 287 15.30 -15.20 10.04
N VAL A 288 14.00 -15.48 9.92
CA VAL A 288 13.28 -16.54 10.62
C VAL A 288 13.19 -17.75 9.69
N SER A 289 13.69 -18.90 10.13
CA SER A 289 13.57 -20.15 9.37
C SER A 289 12.10 -20.58 9.27
N TYR A 290 11.67 -21.05 8.09
CA TYR A 290 10.34 -21.62 7.91
C TYR A 290 10.21 -22.98 8.62
N GLU A 291 8.99 -23.32 9.03
CA GLU A 291 8.64 -24.61 9.66
C GLU A 291 8.38 -25.69 8.63
N SER A 292 7.64 -25.35 7.57
CA SER A 292 7.26 -26.30 6.52
C SER A 292 7.13 -25.62 5.16
N SER A 293 7.20 -26.44 4.12
CA SER A 293 6.83 -26.06 2.77
C SER A 293 6.10 -27.21 2.10
N THR A 294 4.97 -26.91 1.46
CA THR A 294 4.07 -27.91 0.88
C THR A 294 3.68 -27.47 -0.53
N ASP A 295 3.85 -28.37 -1.51
CA ASP A 295 3.46 -28.09 -2.89
C ASP A 295 1.94 -27.89 -3.01
N VAL A 296 1.52 -26.92 -3.80
CA VAL A 296 0.11 -26.73 -4.15
C VAL A 296 -0.22 -27.65 -5.32
N GLU A 297 -1.41 -28.26 -5.30
CA GLU A 297 -1.82 -29.20 -6.35
C GLU A 297 -1.82 -28.55 -7.75
N ASP A 298 -1.03 -29.12 -8.66
CA ASP A 298 -0.80 -28.60 -10.02
C ASP A 298 -1.81 -29.12 -11.07
N SER A 299 -2.90 -29.73 -10.61
CA SER A 299 -3.98 -30.18 -11.50
C SER A 299 -4.72 -28.99 -12.11
N ALA A 300 -5.36 -29.19 -13.27
CA ALA A 300 -6.13 -28.14 -13.93
C ALA A 300 -7.24 -27.56 -13.02
N VAL A 301 -7.53 -26.27 -13.14
CA VAL A 301 -8.72 -25.62 -12.56
C VAL A 301 -9.87 -25.65 -13.57
N GLU A 302 -11.11 -25.45 -13.11
CA GLU A 302 -12.30 -25.60 -13.95
C GLU A 302 -13.09 -24.30 -14.01
N VAL A 303 -13.24 -23.69 -15.19
CA VAL A 303 -13.95 -22.41 -15.36
C VAL A 303 -15.05 -22.48 -16.42
N GLY A 304 -16.00 -21.54 -16.35
CA GLY A 304 -17.07 -21.38 -17.33
C GLY A 304 -18.29 -22.27 -17.09
N ALA A 305 -19.28 -22.12 -17.98
CA ALA A 305 -20.49 -22.94 -18.03
C ALA A 305 -20.80 -23.29 -19.50
N PRO A 306 -20.54 -24.53 -19.95
CA PRO A 306 -20.10 -25.70 -19.18
C PRO A 306 -18.65 -25.60 -18.66
N PRO A 307 -18.30 -26.33 -17.58
CA PRO A 307 -16.94 -26.34 -17.05
C PRO A 307 -15.90 -26.80 -18.08
N ARG A 308 -14.77 -26.09 -18.10
CA ARG A 308 -13.62 -26.36 -18.95
C ARG A 308 -12.34 -26.36 -18.12
N ALA A 309 -11.56 -27.43 -18.26
CA ALA A 309 -10.25 -27.56 -17.65
C ALA A 309 -9.26 -26.51 -18.19
N VAL A 310 -8.55 -25.87 -17.28
CA VAL A 310 -7.49 -24.90 -17.52
C VAL A 310 -6.21 -25.39 -16.83
N PRO A 311 -5.20 -25.85 -17.58
CA PRO A 311 -3.89 -26.17 -17.02
C PRO A 311 -3.29 -24.97 -16.28
N ILE A 312 -2.63 -25.21 -15.14
CA ILE A 312 -1.98 -24.13 -14.39
C ILE A 312 -0.88 -23.44 -15.22
N GLY A 313 -0.23 -24.19 -16.11
CA GLY A 313 0.75 -23.69 -17.08
C GLY A 313 0.23 -22.61 -18.04
N ASP A 314 -1.09 -22.48 -18.19
CA ASP A 314 -1.73 -21.41 -18.97
C ASP A 314 -1.87 -20.11 -18.18
N LEU A 315 -1.72 -20.16 -16.85
CA LEU A 315 -1.80 -19.02 -15.93
C LEU A 315 -0.43 -18.59 -15.40
N TYR A 316 0.44 -19.57 -15.09
CA TYR A 316 1.77 -19.38 -14.50
C TYR A 316 2.80 -20.35 -15.10
N ALA A 317 3.98 -19.85 -15.47
CA ALA A 317 4.92 -20.59 -16.31
C ALA A 317 5.57 -21.80 -15.63
N HIS A 318 5.58 -21.83 -14.29
CA HIS A 318 6.25 -22.84 -13.48
C HIS A 318 5.29 -23.60 -12.56
N GLY A 319 4.02 -23.67 -12.92
CA GLY A 319 2.99 -24.44 -12.21
C GLY A 319 2.43 -23.73 -10.98
N ALA A 320 1.77 -24.50 -10.13
CA ALA A 320 1.00 -24.03 -8.98
C ALA A 320 1.85 -23.50 -7.82
N GLY A 321 3.16 -23.72 -7.84
CA GLY A 321 4.05 -23.29 -6.76
C GLY A 321 3.82 -24.07 -5.46
N LYS A 322 4.17 -23.45 -4.33
CA LYS A 322 4.11 -24.06 -3.00
C LYS A 322 3.77 -23.04 -1.93
N VAL A 323 3.24 -23.50 -0.81
CA VAL A 323 3.08 -22.67 0.40
C VAL A 323 4.27 -22.87 1.32
N VAL A 324 4.73 -21.78 1.96
CA VAL A 324 5.82 -21.78 2.93
C VAL A 324 5.28 -21.21 4.24
N VAL A 325 5.31 -22.01 5.30
CA VAL A 325 4.76 -21.65 6.62
C VAL A 325 5.90 -21.33 7.58
N TYR A 326 5.81 -20.19 8.25
CA TYR A 326 6.78 -19.75 9.25
C TYR A 326 6.27 -19.98 10.67
N PRO A 327 7.17 -20.16 11.66
CA PRO A 327 6.76 -20.27 13.06
C PRO A 327 6.07 -19.00 13.53
N ALA A 328 5.09 -19.16 14.42
CA ALA A 328 4.38 -18.04 15.02
C ALA A 328 5.36 -17.12 15.77
N GLN A 329 5.33 -15.84 15.43
CA GLN A 329 6.18 -14.80 16.00
C GLN A 329 5.41 -13.99 17.04
N PRO A 330 6.04 -13.57 18.15
CA PRO A 330 5.42 -12.60 19.06
C PRO A 330 5.04 -11.31 18.32
N CYS A 331 3.84 -10.79 18.61
CA CYS A 331 3.41 -9.48 18.11
C CYS A 331 4.41 -8.40 18.56
N PRO A 332 4.94 -7.57 17.65
CA PRO A 332 5.80 -6.46 18.02
C PRO A 332 5.10 -5.49 18.97
N PRO A 333 5.79 -4.86 19.94
CA PRO A 333 5.16 -3.94 20.87
C PRO A 333 4.62 -2.70 20.15
N ARG A 334 3.47 -2.19 20.60
CA ARG A 334 2.97 -0.89 20.13
C ARG A 334 3.85 0.23 20.69
N ALA A 335 4.20 1.17 19.84
CA ALA A 335 4.95 2.36 20.20
C ALA A 335 4.45 3.57 19.40
N LYS A 336 4.70 4.77 19.91
CA LYS A 336 4.39 6.02 19.21
C LYS A 336 5.65 6.60 18.60
N VAL A 337 5.51 7.23 17.44
CA VAL A 337 6.58 8.02 16.83
C VAL A 337 6.92 9.19 17.77
N GLY A 338 8.20 9.31 18.12
CA GLY A 338 8.70 10.38 18.98
C GLY A 338 8.61 11.77 18.33
N GLY A 339 8.70 12.80 19.15
CA GLY A 339 8.57 14.20 18.73
C GLY A 339 7.41 14.91 19.43
N THR A 340 7.05 16.08 18.92
CA THR A 340 5.97 16.90 19.49
C THR A 340 5.11 17.52 18.39
N VAL A 341 3.82 17.64 18.65
CA VAL A 341 2.88 18.37 17.79
C VAL A 341 2.37 19.60 18.53
N THR A 342 2.50 20.76 17.90
CA THR A 342 1.90 22.00 18.41
C THR A 342 0.74 22.40 17.51
N THR A 343 -0.41 22.72 18.09
CA THR A 343 -1.63 23.05 17.35
C THR A 343 -1.96 24.53 17.49
N LEU A 344 -2.33 25.17 16.39
CA LEU A 344 -2.91 26.51 16.35
C LEU A 344 -4.25 26.46 15.62
N GLN A 345 -5.30 26.96 16.26
CA GLN A 345 -6.61 27.10 15.63
C GLN A 345 -6.82 28.55 15.18
N TRP A 346 -7.25 28.72 13.94
CA TRP A 346 -7.63 30.01 13.38
C TRP A 346 -9.07 29.93 12.86
N GLN A 347 -9.95 30.71 13.45
CA GLN A 347 -11.38 30.71 13.13
C GLN A 347 -11.79 32.06 12.52
N PRO A 348 -11.59 32.27 11.21
CA PRO A 348 -11.89 33.55 10.56
C PRO A 348 -13.38 33.90 10.52
N THR A 349 -14.27 32.91 10.56
CA THR A 349 -15.73 33.10 10.65
C THR A 349 -16.34 32.06 11.58
N ALA A 350 -17.62 32.23 11.96
CA ALA A 350 -18.33 31.24 12.76
C ALA A 350 -18.39 29.85 12.07
N GLY A 351 -18.47 29.81 10.74
CA GLY A 351 -18.62 28.58 9.94
C GLY A 351 -17.37 28.13 9.20
N THR A 352 -16.20 28.69 9.50
CA THR A 352 -14.91 28.28 8.92
C THR A 352 -13.83 28.28 9.97
N LYS A 353 -13.16 27.14 10.13
CA LYS A 353 -12.05 26.94 11.07
C LYS A 353 -10.90 26.21 10.38
N PHE A 354 -9.70 26.72 10.59
CA PHE A 354 -8.44 26.13 10.18
C PHE A 354 -7.70 25.64 11.42
N THR A 355 -7.30 24.37 11.45
CA THR A 355 -6.46 23.82 12.50
C THR A 355 -5.10 23.48 11.93
N PHE A 356 -4.09 24.29 12.26
CA PHE A 356 -2.71 24.07 11.86
C PHE A 356 -2.00 23.19 12.90
N ARG A 357 -1.31 22.16 12.44
CA ARG A 357 -0.48 21.28 13.27
C ARG A 357 0.95 21.35 12.79
N PHE A 358 1.83 21.78 13.71
CA PHE A 358 3.26 21.90 13.51
C PHE A 358 3.91 20.66 14.13
N CYS A 359 4.37 19.76 13.27
CA CYS A 359 4.99 18.50 13.66
C CYS A 359 6.49 18.68 13.77
N TYR A 360 7.04 18.45 14.96
CA TYR A 360 8.46 18.52 15.23
C TYR A 360 8.98 17.12 15.53
N ALA A 361 10.05 16.71 14.85
CA ALA A 361 10.70 15.43 15.08
C ALA A 361 11.39 15.37 16.46
N SER A 362 11.91 14.21 16.84
CA SER A 362 12.59 13.99 18.13
C SER A 362 13.82 14.89 18.33
N ASP A 363 14.47 15.34 17.26
CA ASP A 363 15.57 16.30 17.26
C ASP A 363 15.10 17.76 17.43
N LYS A 364 13.78 17.96 17.62
CA LYS A 364 13.07 19.23 17.79
C LYS A 364 12.92 20.07 16.53
N HIS A 365 13.39 19.61 15.37
CA HIS A 365 13.22 20.33 14.12
C HIS A 365 11.83 20.07 13.50
N LEU A 366 11.27 21.11 12.89
CA LEU A 366 10.00 21.02 12.19
C LEU A 366 10.13 20.06 11.00
N SER A 367 9.31 19.01 10.98
CA SER A 367 9.26 18.02 9.92
C SER A 367 8.12 18.27 8.94
N ALA A 368 6.95 18.72 9.43
CA ALA A 368 5.78 18.99 8.60
C ALA A 368 4.86 20.04 9.21
N VAL A 369 4.08 20.69 8.35
CA VAL A 369 2.92 21.48 8.74
C VAL A 369 1.70 20.91 8.04
N LEU A 370 0.68 20.58 8.82
CA LEU A 370 -0.61 20.13 8.30
C LEU A 370 -1.68 21.16 8.60
N VAL A 371 -2.69 21.24 7.75
CA VAL A 371 -3.89 22.02 7.95
C VAL A 371 -5.12 21.13 7.82
N ASN A 372 -5.94 21.10 8.85
CA ASN A 372 -7.30 20.59 8.77
C ASN A 372 -8.26 21.76 8.57
N ILE A 373 -9.24 21.59 7.69
CA ILE A 373 -10.20 22.63 7.32
C ILE A 373 -11.60 22.13 7.66
N GLU A 374 -12.32 22.90 8.47
CA GLU A 374 -13.72 22.64 8.82
C GLU A 374 -14.58 23.80 8.29
N MET A 375 -15.59 23.47 7.48
CA MET A 375 -16.52 24.44 6.89
C MET A 375 -17.96 23.91 6.91
N ASP A 376 -18.92 24.78 7.22
CA ASP A 376 -20.35 24.39 7.21
C ASP A 376 -20.86 24.10 5.79
N THR A 377 -20.25 24.71 4.78
CA THR A 377 -20.70 24.67 3.39
C THR A 377 -19.98 23.63 2.52
N LEU A 378 -18.87 23.08 3.01
CA LEU A 378 -18.03 22.12 2.30
C LEU A 378 -17.46 21.08 3.25
N ASP A 379 -17.66 19.80 2.92
CA ASP A 379 -17.14 18.68 3.71
C ASP A 379 -15.74 18.30 3.21
N PHE A 380 -14.76 18.37 4.12
CA PHE A 380 -13.38 17.95 3.89
C PHE A 380 -13.10 16.56 4.48
N HIS A 381 -14.13 15.86 4.95
CA HIS A 381 -14.07 14.52 5.55
C HIS A 381 -13.07 14.41 6.71
N GLY A 382 -12.81 15.53 7.39
CA GLY A 382 -11.85 15.61 8.49
C GLY A 382 -10.39 15.42 8.05
N HIS A 383 -10.08 15.51 6.76
CA HIS A 383 -8.74 15.27 6.25
C HIS A 383 -7.73 16.33 6.70
N ASP A 384 -6.48 15.88 6.84
CA ASP A 384 -5.33 16.72 7.06
C ASP A 384 -4.60 16.95 5.74
N TYR A 385 -4.42 18.21 5.36
CA TYR A 385 -3.70 18.58 4.16
C TYR A 385 -2.27 19.00 4.49
N PHE A 386 -1.30 18.51 3.73
CA PHE A 386 0.07 18.98 3.81
C PHE A 386 0.20 20.38 3.21
N LEU A 387 1.08 21.19 3.79
CA LEU A 387 1.47 22.47 3.20
C LEU A 387 2.72 22.33 2.33
N PRO A 388 2.81 23.05 1.19
CA PRO A 388 1.84 24.04 0.70
C PRO A 388 0.55 23.39 0.17
N LEU A 389 -0.57 24.11 0.31
CA LEU A 389 -1.90 23.68 -0.13
C LEU A 389 -2.40 24.61 -1.22
N TYR A 390 -2.94 24.03 -2.30
CA TYR A 390 -3.73 24.73 -3.30
C TYR A 390 -5.03 23.96 -3.55
N LEU A 391 -6.15 24.56 -3.17
CA LEU A 391 -7.50 24.02 -3.33
C LEU A 391 -8.31 25.01 -4.17
N ASN A 392 -8.94 24.50 -5.22
CA ASN A 392 -9.87 25.26 -6.05
C ASN A 392 -11.07 24.37 -6.39
N THR A 393 -12.20 24.65 -5.76
CA THR A 393 -13.41 23.81 -5.81
C THR A 393 -14.68 24.65 -5.69
N ARG A 394 -15.84 24.01 -5.50
CA ARG A 394 -17.12 24.65 -5.23
C ARG A 394 -17.80 24.03 -4.01
N ASP A 395 -18.52 24.86 -3.26
CA ASP A 395 -19.34 24.41 -2.14
C ASP A 395 -20.66 23.75 -2.59
N ARG A 396 -21.49 23.30 -1.64
CA ARG A 396 -22.81 22.69 -1.92
C ARG A 396 -23.76 23.61 -2.70
N ALA A 397 -23.60 24.93 -2.58
CA ALA A 397 -24.38 25.94 -3.29
C ALA A 397 -23.72 26.40 -4.60
N GLN A 398 -22.68 25.70 -5.07
CA GLN A 398 -21.91 26.00 -6.28
C GLN A 398 -21.09 27.29 -6.22
N ASN A 399 -20.93 27.90 -5.04
CA ASN A 399 -20.04 29.04 -4.86
C ASN A 399 -18.57 28.60 -4.98
N PRO A 400 -17.70 29.40 -5.60
CA PRO A 400 -16.28 29.09 -5.68
C PRO A 400 -15.64 29.08 -4.29
N VAL A 401 -14.76 28.11 -4.05
CA VAL A 401 -13.91 27.98 -2.86
C VAL A 401 -12.48 27.90 -3.35
N LYS A 402 -11.66 28.88 -2.97
CA LYS A 402 -10.22 28.90 -3.26
C LYS A 402 -9.44 29.04 -1.97
N ILE A 403 -8.51 28.14 -1.73
CA ILE A 403 -7.63 28.16 -0.55
C ILE A 403 -6.22 27.86 -1.04
N GLU A 404 -5.36 28.85 -0.95
CA GLU A 404 -3.93 28.71 -1.20
C GLU A 404 -3.17 29.05 0.08
N ILE A 405 -2.31 28.14 0.54
CA ILE A 405 -1.51 28.31 1.76
C ILE A 405 -0.07 27.91 1.46
N ASN A 406 0.84 28.87 1.55
CA ASN A 406 2.25 28.69 1.24
C ASN A 406 3.14 28.95 2.47
N CYS A 407 4.14 28.11 2.66
CA CYS A 407 5.19 28.33 3.65
C CYS A 407 6.24 29.32 3.12
N ILE A 408 6.49 30.41 3.83
CA ILE A 408 7.45 31.45 3.44
C ILE A 408 8.46 31.74 4.57
N THR A 409 9.57 32.38 4.23
CA THR A 409 10.64 32.78 5.17
C THR A 409 10.41 34.12 5.86
N GLU A 410 9.43 34.91 5.43
CA GLU A 410 9.14 36.23 6.01
C GLU A 410 8.20 36.12 7.22
N GLY A 411 8.65 35.50 8.30
CA GLY A 411 7.98 35.59 9.61
C GLY A 411 8.59 36.76 10.37
N GLY A 412 7.82 37.78 10.74
CA GLY A 412 8.36 39.01 11.32
C GLY A 412 9.31 38.76 12.48
N HIS A 413 8.83 38.12 13.56
CA HIS A 413 9.63 37.73 14.72
C HIS A 413 9.97 36.24 14.80
N TYR A 414 9.58 35.45 13.80
CA TYR A 414 9.68 33.98 13.78
C TYR A 414 10.54 33.49 12.61
N ASP A 415 10.92 32.21 12.67
CA ASP A 415 11.75 31.61 11.61
C ASP A 415 11.00 31.49 10.26
N LYS A 416 9.67 31.35 10.30
CA LYS A 416 8.80 31.12 9.13
C LYS A 416 7.39 31.71 9.32
N ALA A 417 6.66 31.82 8.21
CA ALA A 417 5.27 32.24 8.16
C ALA A 417 4.44 31.44 7.13
N LEU A 418 3.11 31.46 7.30
CA LEU A 418 2.14 30.95 6.33
C LEU A 418 1.45 32.12 5.62
N ARG A 419 1.69 32.27 4.32
CA ARG A 419 0.95 33.19 3.47
C ARG A 419 -0.28 32.48 2.93
N CYS A 420 -1.46 33.04 3.20
CA CYS A 420 -2.72 32.46 2.76
C CYS A 420 -3.42 33.41 1.77
N SER A 421 -4.00 32.83 0.71
CA SER A 421 -5.00 33.46 -0.15
C SER A 421 -6.27 32.61 -0.07
N ILE A 422 -7.29 33.11 0.63
CA ILE A 422 -8.53 32.39 0.96
C ILE A 422 -9.70 33.19 0.40
N ASP A 423 -10.50 32.54 -0.44
CA ASP A 423 -11.75 33.06 -1.00
C ASP A 423 -12.82 31.98 -0.79
N VAL A 424 -13.57 32.12 0.29
CA VAL A 424 -14.64 31.20 0.69
C VAL A 424 -15.95 31.97 0.88
N PRO A 425 -17.12 31.31 0.87
CA PRO A 425 -18.40 31.98 1.09
C PRO A 425 -18.40 32.84 2.37
N GLY A 426 -18.58 34.15 2.19
CA GLY A 426 -18.63 35.11 3.30
C GLY A 426 -17.28 35.57 3.85
N TYR A 427 -16.15 35.13 3.31
CA TYR A 427 -14.83 35.52 3.80
C TYR A 427 -13.76 35.55 2.70
N LYS A 428 -12.99 36.65 2.67
CA LYS A 428 -11.82 36.81 1.80
C LYS A 428 -10.61 37.26 2.61
N PHE A 429 -9.46 36.66 2.34
CA PHE A 429 -8.20 36.97 2.99
C PHE A 429 -7.02 36.81 2.03
N ASP A 430 -6.10 37.77 2.03
CA ASP A 430 -4.80 37.64 1.37
C ASP A 430 -3.75 38.27 2.29
N GLY A 431 -2.82 37.46 2.80
CA GLY A 431 -1.78 37.94 3.70
C GLY A 431 -1.11 36.85 4.51
N ILE A 432 -0.35 37.25 5.52
CA ILE A 432 0.27 36.33 6.48
C ILE A 432 -0.78 35.98 7.55
N ALA A 433 -1.10 34.70 7.68
CA ALA A 433 -2.07 34.24 8.68
C ALA A 433 -1.39 33.78 9.97
N VAL A 434 -0.25 33.08 9.85
CA VAL A 434 0.40 32.39 10.97
C VAL A 434 1.91 32.58 10.91
N GLU A 435 2.53 32.81 12.06
CA GLU A 435 3.99 32.82 12.26
C GLU A 435 4.39 31.66 13.18
N TYR A 436 5.54 31.00 12.92
CA TYR A 436 5.93 29.80 13.67
C TYR A 436 7.45 29.55 13.68
N PRO A 437 7.98 28.90 14.75
CA PRO A 437 9.39 28.53 14.81
C PRO A 437 9.68 27.23 14.06
N THR A 438 10.90 27.07 13.56
CA THR A 438 11.39 25.80 12.97
C THR A 438 11.97 24.84 14.00
N VAL A 439 12.08 25.28 15.26
CA VAL A 439 12.57 24.48 16.38
C VAL A 439 11.58 24.54 17.53
N SER A 440 11.17 23.39 18.06
CA SER A 440 10.23 23.32 19.18
C SER A 440 10.81 23.88 20.48
N GLY A 441 9.94 24.38 21.37
CA GLY A 441 10.30 24.86 22.71
C GLY A 441 10.82 26.30 22.81
N ARG A 442 10.81 27.09 21.71
CA ARG A 442 11.09 28.54 21.74
C ARG A 442 9.86 29.35 22.15
N VAL A 443 9.01 29.67 21.17
CA VAL A 443 7.73 30.35 21.33
C VAL A 443 6.74 29.62 20.41
N GLY A 444 5.51 29.40 20.86
CA GLY A 444 4.50 28.68 20.07
C GLY A 444 4.13 29.41 18.77
N PRO A 445 3.59 28.69 17.78
CA PRO A 445 2.99 29.33 16.61
C PRO A 445 1.85 30.25 17.05
N ARG A 446 1.67 31.37 16.34
CA ARG A 446 0.60 32.34 16.62
C ARG A 446 0.00 32.87 15.34
N THR A 447 -1.19 33.46 15.43
CA THR A 447 -1.70 34.23 14.30
C THR A 447 -0.91 35.53 14.17
N ALA A 448 -0.74 36.04 12.95
CA ALA A 448 0.00 37.29 12.71
C ALA A 448 -0.75 38.56 13.16
N TRP A 449 -1.97 38.39 13.69
CA TRP A 449 -2.91 39.46 14.02
C TRP A 449 -3.11 39.63 15.53
N ASP A 450 -2.47 38.78 16.33
CA ASP A 450 -2.49 38.80 17.81
C ASP A 450 -1.38 39.65 18.43
#